data_AF-X0KLI1-F1
#
_entry.id   AF-X0KLI1-F1
#
_cell.length_a   1.000
_cell.length_b   1.000
_cell.length_c   1.000
_cell.angle_alpha   90.00
_cell.angle_beta   90.00
_cell.angle_gamma   90.00
#
_symmetry.space_group_name_H-M   'P 1'
#
loop_
_entity.id
_entity.type
_entity.pdbx_description
1 polymer ?
#
loop_
_entity_poly.entity_id
_entity_poly.type
_entity_poly.pdbx_seq_one_letter_code
_entity_poly.pdbx_strand_id
1 'polypeptide(L)'
;MSGSSASSYPSRSSSPLKQQIMRLRIDDTGFDIRDLKVDNPPSPEVDHLLQNLNDIGSGLEFLPDNLRDEILGSPMLQGKDTHPWRFSFKSTSDFGHLPGRIPSPQEVSLVYECAKGCRDFGHEEAGWNAEVHQRLLEAVFREPGKTRGGLYNFTMSTTARPHSMWLPKSIRTKMIDFCIYVDLQQEEPESFQALESLCRTTPTTTVNHTDFERLQFRPIVLSIETKGPAPRLDTAEVQMGVWHAAQWKFLRSTVLASLHSSEEAEKQADEILSRLPFIPGVIVQGHRWYFVLSTWHGSRTTFWAERLFGSTQSYKELYQVIAGLRHLTSWVDKFYLPWFRAHILPKETVASG
;
A
#
# COMPACT_ATOMS: atom_id res chain seq x y z
N MET A 1 58.08 8.09 37.35
CA MET A 1 57.31 6.85 37.06
C MET A 1 56.06 7.27 36.31
N SER A 2 55.98 6.84 35.06
CA SER A 2 54.93 7.17 34.11
C SER A 2 53.66 6.36 34.42
N GLY A 3 52.51 7.02 34.54
CA GLY A 3 51.20 6.38 34.61
C GLY A 3 50.44 6.68 33.31
N SER A 4 50.24 5.64 32.49
CA SER A 4 49.59 5.68 31.18
C SER A 4 48.16 6.23 31.20
N SER A 5 47.87 7.13 30.26
CA SER A 5 46.52 7.46 29.84
C SER A 5 45.96 6.34 28.95
N ALA A 6 44.95 5.62 29.44
CA ALA A 6 44.18 4.69 28.61
C ALA A 6 43.23 5.47 27.70
N SER A 7 43.49 5.45 26.40
CA SER A 7 42.58 5.94 25.37
C SER A 7 41.34 5.05 25.31
N SER A 8 40.17 5.58 25.63
CA SER A 8 38.89 4.93 25.39
C SER A 8 38.58 4.96 23.89
N TYR A 9 38.64 3.79 23.25
CA TYR A 9 38.12 3.63 21.89
C TYR A 9 36.60 3.79 21.91
N PRO A 10 36.00 4.55 20.96
CA PRO A 10 34.55 4.67 20.90
C PRO A 10 33.95 3.32 20.49
N SER A 11 33.22 2.69 21.42
CA SER A 11 32.45 1.48 21.12
C SER A 11 31.36 1.83 20.11
N ARG A 12 31.49 1.33 18.88
CA ARG A 12 30.43 1.37 17.86
C ARG A 12 29.26 0.49 18.32
N SER A 13 28.36 1.02 19.14
CA SER A 13 27.09 0.37 19.41
C SER A 13 26.26 0.35 18.12
N SER A 14 25.81 -0.83 17.70
CA SER A 14 24.92 -0.96 16.54
C SER A 14 23.58 -0.30 16.84
N SER A 15 23.03 0.51 15.93
CA SER A 15 21.73 1.15 16.13
C SER A 15 20.62 0.10 16.38
N PRO A 16 19.62 0.40 17.24
CA PRO A 16 18.52 -0.53 17.54
C PRO A 16 17.80 -1.05 16.30
N LEU A 17 17.61 -0.17 15.29
CA LEU A 17 16.98 -0.52 14.02
C LEU A 17 17.80 -1.54 13.22
N LYS A 18 19.13 -1.38 13.20
CA LYS A 18 20.02 -2.34 12.52
C LYS A 18 19.95 -3.71 13.18
N GLN A 19 19.92 -3.77 14.51
CA GLN A 19 19.74 -5.03 15.24
C GLN A 19 18.39 -5.67 14.93
N GLN A 20 17.32 -4.87 14.85
CA GLN A 20 15.98 -5.34 14.52
C GLN A 20 15.94 -5.95 13.11
N ILE A 21 16.51 -5.28 12.11
CA ILE A 21 16.62 -5.81 10.73
C ILE A 21 17.44 -7.11 10.71
N MET A 22 18.55 -7.18 11.45
CA MET A 22 19.34 -8.42 11.52
C MET A 22 18.54 -9.58 12.13
N ARG A 23 17.72 -9.32 13.16
CA ARG A 23 16.85 -10.35 13.77
C ARG A 23 15.77 -10.82 12.80
N LEU A 24 15.15 -9.92 12.05
CA LEU A 24 14.18 -10.26 11.01
C LEU A 24 14.76 -11.19 9.94
N ARG A 25 16.03 -10.97 9.55
CA ARG A 25 16.68 -11.79 8.52
C ARG A 25 16.91 -13.23 8.97
N ILE A 26 17.19 -13.47 10.25
CA ILE A 26 17.42 -14.82 10.79
C ILE A 26 16.16 -15.48 11.34
N ASP A 27 15.05 -14.74 11.43
CA ASP A 27 13.74 -15.25 11.83
C ASP A 27 13.08 -15.92 10.62
N ASP A 28 12.75 -17.21 10.74
CA ASP A 28 12.02 -17.96 9.71
C ASP A 28 10.65 -17.35 9.43
N THR A 29 10.10 -16.63 10.40
CA THR A 29 8.82 -15.91 10.31
C THR A 29 9.01 -14.42 10.00
N GLY A 30 10.25 -13.99 9.75
CA GLY A 30 10.64 -12.63 9.38
C GLY A 30 10.57 -12.36 7.88
N PHE A 31 11.34 -11.38 7.43
CA PHE A 31 11.41 -10.96 6.04
C PHE A 31 12.75 -10.29 5.73
N ASP A 32 13.10 -10.27 4.45
CA ASP A 32 14.26 -9.54 3.95
C ASP A 32 13.83 -8.19 3.36
N ILE A 33 14.64 -7.15 3.57
CA ILE A 33 14.47 -5.84 2.92
C ILE A 33 15.47 -5.75 1.78
N ARG A 34 14.99 -5.41 0.58
CA ARG A 34 15.79 -5.22 -0.63
C ARG A 34 15.42 -3.93 -1.35
N ASP A 35 16.36 -3.40 -2.11
CA ASP A 35 16.11 -2.25 -2.96
C ASP A 35 15.19 -2.64 -4.12
N LEU A 36 14.15 -1.84 -4.37
CA LEU A 36 13.28 -1.98 -5.54
C LEU A 36 14.00 -1.40 -6.77
N LYS A 37 14.79 -2.23 -7.45
CA LYS A 37 15.57 -1.84 -8.63
C LYS A 37 14.72 -1.90 -9.90
N VAL A 38 14.64 -0.78 -10.62
CA VAL A 38 13.93 -0.69 -11.91
C VAL A 38 14.55 -1.61 -12.96
N ASP A 39 15.88 -1.72 -12.99
CA ASP A 39 16.58 -2.52 -14.01
C ASP A 39 16.52 -4.04 -13.73
N ASN A 40 16.06 -4.44 -12.55
CA ASN A 40 15.94 -5.85 -12.18
C ASN A 40 14.74 -6.06 -11.23
N PRO A 41 13.51 -5.89 -11.76
CA PRO A 41 12.30 -6.05 -10.98
C PRO A 41 12.09 -7.53 -10.59
N PRO A 42 11.41 -7.81 -9.47
CA PRO A 42 11.23 -9.17 -8.97
C PRO A 42 10.31 -10.05 -9.82
N SER A 43 9.43 -9.46 -10.65
CA SER A 43 8.61 -10.19 -11.62
C SER A 43 8.20 -9.29 -12.80
N PRO A 44 7.77 -9.86 -13.95
CA PRO A 44 7.25 -9.09 -15.08
C PRO A 44 6.04 -8.21 -14.73
N GLU A 45 5.17 -8.67 -13.83
CA GLU A 45 4.00 -7.90 -13.38
C GLU A 45 4.41 -6.68 -12.56
N VAL A 46 5.48 -6.80 -11.76
CA VAL A 46 6.07 -5.66 -11.05
C VAL A 46 6.72 -4.70 -12.04
N ASP A 47 7.42 -5.20 -13.07
CA ASP A 47 8.05 -4.38 -14.09
C ASP A 47 7.03 -3.46 -14.79
N HIS A 48 5.92 -4.01 -15.27
CA HIS A 48 4.88 -3.23 -15.93
C HIS A 48 4.29 -2.13 -15.02
N LEU A 49 4.02 -2.44 -13.74
CA LEU A 49 3.54 -1.42 -12.80
C LEU A 49 4.62 -0.36 -12.53
N LEU A 50 5.88 -0.76 -12.37
CA LEU A 50 7.00 0.16 -12.14
C LEU A 50 7.23 1.10 -13.32
N GLN A 51 7.12 0.62 -14.55
CA GLN A 51 7.19 1.46 -15.75
C GLN A 51 6.11 2.54 -15.72
N ASN A 52 4.86 2.16 -15.46
CA ASN A 52 3.77 3.14 -15.32
C ASN A 52 4.03 4.16 -14.20
N LEU A 53 4.48 3.72 -13.02
CA LEU A 53 4.80 4.61 -11.90
C LEU A 53 6.02 5.51 -12.21
N ASN A 54 6.98 5.05 -13.00
CA ASN A 54 8.12 5.84 -13.45
C ASN A 54 7.70 6.92 -14.46
N ASP A 55 6.83 6.58 -15.40
CA ASP A 55 6.27 7.54 -16.35
C ASP A 55 5.46 8.61 -15.61
N ILE A 56 4.61 8.18 -14.68
CA ILE A 56 3.87 9.06 -13.78
C ILE A 56 4.82 9.98 -13.02
N GLY A 57 5.83 9.44 -12.33
CA GLY A 57 6.81 10.23 -11.57
C GLY A 57 7.61 11.19 -12.44
N SER A 58 7.90 10.81 -13.69
CA SER A 58 8.56 11.66 -14.69
C SER A 58 7.60 12.70 -15.30
N GLY A 59 6.31 12.57 -15.03
CA GLY A 59 5.26 13.46 -15.48
C GLY A 59 4.91 13.28 -16.95
N LEU A 60 4.95 12.03 -17.40
CA LEU A 60 4.62 11.56 -18.75
C LEU A 60 3.26 10.86 -18.71
N GLU A 61 2.36 11.31 -19.57
CA GLU A 61 1.14 10.62 -20.01
C GLU A 61 0.25 10.03 -18.89
N PHE A 62 0.10 10.76 -17.78
CA PHE A 62 -0.60 10.30 -16.57
C PHE A 62 -1.97 10.95 -16.35
N LEU A 63 -2.40 11.85 -17.24
CA LEU A 63 -3.71 12.49 -17.25
C LEU A 63 -4.43 12.27 -18.59
N PRO A 64 -5.77 12.22 -18.59
CA PRO A 64 -6.53 12.11 -19.83
C PRO A 64 -6.63 13.48 -20.53
N ASP A 65 -6.54 13.48 -21.85
CA ASP A 65 -6.48 14.69 -22.66
C ASP A 65 -7.74 15.57 -22.55
N ASN A 66 -8.91 14.97 -22.31
CA ASN A 66 -10.16 15.71 -22.10
C ASN A 66 -10.16 16.59 -20.84
N LEU A 67 -9.24 16.39 -19.89
CA LEU A 67 -9.08 17.25 -18.71
C LEU A 67 -8.02 18.34 -18.90
N ARG A 68 -7.34 18.39 -20.05
CA ARG A 68 -6.24 19.33 -20.31
C ARG A 68 -6.68 20.78 -20.14
N ASP A 69 -7.73 21.18 -20.81
CA ASP A 69 -8.18 22.58 -20.79
C ASP A 69 -8.72 22.99 -19.42
N GLU A 70 -9.42 22.08 -18.74
CA GLU A 70 -9.91 22.31 -17.37
C GLU A 70 -8.75 22.53 -16.39
N ILE A 71 -7.73 21.67 -16.44
CA ILE A 71 -6.58 21.75 -15.53
C ILE A 71 -5.71 22.96 -15.87
N LEU A 72 -5.31 23.14 -17.13
CA LEU A 72 -4.40 24.20 -17.55
C LEU A 72 -5.06 25.60 -17.50
N GLY A 73 -6.37 25.68 -17.70
CA GLY A 73 -7.15 26.91 -17.59
C GLY A 73 -7.61 27.26 -16.17
N SER A 74 -7.32 26.40 -15.18
CA SER A 74 -7.81 26.59 -13.81
C SER A 74 -7.14 27.78 -13.09
N PRO A 75 -7.83 28.40 -12.11
CA PRO A 75 -7.26 29.51 -11.33
C PRO A 75 -5.93 29.18 -10.64
N MET A 76 -5.71 27.91 -10.28
CA MET A 76 -4.47 27.47 -9.63
C MET A 76 -3.22 27.56 -10.54
N LEU A 77 -3.40 27.52 -11.86
CA LEU A 77 -2.35 27.60 -12.87
C LEU A 77 -2.33 28.94 -13.61
N GLN A 78 -3.23 29.87 -13.26
CA GLN A 78 -3.27 31.19 -13.88
C GLN A 78 -1.93 31.92 -13.66
N GLY A 79 -1.31 32.35 -14.76
CA GLY A 79 -0.01 33.04 -14.75
C GLY A 79 1.20 32.15 -14.39
N LYS A 80 1.02 30.83 -14.28
CA LYS A 80 2.11 29.87 -14.05
C LYS A 80 2.62 29.27 -15.36
N ASP A 81 3.86 28.82 -15.34
CA ASP A 81 4.44 28.09 -16.47
C ASP A 81 3.75 26.72 -16.64
N THR A 82 3.11 26.53 -17.79
CA THR A 82 2.46 25.28 -18.16
C THR A 82 3.37 24.36 -18.97
N HIS A 83 4.57 24.79 -19.37
CA HIS A 83 5.54 23.97 -20.08
C HIS A 83 5.85 22.62 -19.39
N PRO A 84 5.95 22.53 -18.05
CA PRO A 84 6.12 21.26 -17.36
C PRO A 84 5.01 20.24 -17.64
N TRP A 85 3.83 20.67 -18.10
CA TRP A 85 2.66 19.81 -18.35
C TRP A 85 2.58 19.29 -19.78
N ARG A 86 3.49 19.72 -20.67
CA ARG A 86 3.43 19.44 -22.12
C ARG A 86 3.23 17.96 -22.46
N PHE A 87 3.79 17.07 -21.65
CA PHE A 87 3.73 15.61 -21.83
C PHE A 87 2.82 14.91 -20.82
N SER A 88 2.08 15.64 -19.98
CA SER A 88 1.29 15.01 -18.92
C SER A 88 0.05 14.25 -19.42
N PHE A 89 -0.39 14.49 -20.65
CA PHE A 89 -1.71 14.09 -21.12
C PHE A 89 -1.63 13.08 -22.27
N LYS A 90 -2.50 12.06 -22.27
CA LYS A 90 -2.70 11.09 -23.35
C LYS A 90 -4.18 10.76 -23.56
N SER A 91 -4.48 9.83 -24.47
CA SER A 91 -5.85 9.46 -24.84
C SER A 91 -6.74 9.14 -23.63
N THR A 92 -7.93 9.73 -23.58
CA THR A 92 -8.93 9.49 -22.52
C THR A 92 -9.33 8.02 -22.41
N SER A 93 -9.32 7.27 -23.51
CA SER A 93 -9.64 5.83 -23.54
C SER A 93 -8.76 5.01 -22.60
N ASP A 94 -7.52 5.45 -22.38
CA ASP A 94 -6.52 4.68 -21.64
C ASP A 94 -6.75 4.71 -20.13
N PHE A 95 -7.69 5.55 -19.65
CA PHE A 95 -7.98 5.75 -18.24
C PHE A 95 -9.32 5.15 -17.78
N GLY A 96 -10.17 4.70 -18.72
CA GLY A 96 -11.52 4.22 -18.39
C GLY A 96 -11.55 2.97 -17.50
N HIS A 97 -10.46 2.20 -17.50
CA HIS A 97 -10.31 1.00 -16.69
C HIS A 97 -9.66 1.24 -15.32
N LEU A 98 -9.21 2.47 -15.03
CA LEU A 98 -8.51 2.78 -13.78
C LEU A 98 -9.51 3.16 -12.68
N PRO A 99 -9.51 2.44 -11.54
CA PRO A 99 -10.41 2.75 -10.44
C PRO A 99 -10.13 4.11 -9.80
N GLY A 100 -11.12 4.63 -9.07
CA GLY A 100 -11.05 5.95 -8.46
C GLY A 100 -11.16 7.08 -9.49
N ARG A 101 -11.47 8.28 -9.01
CA ARG A 101 -11.66 9.46 -9.83
C ARG A 101 -10.42 10.34 -9.89
N ILE A 102 -10.40 11.21 -10.89
CA ILE A 102 -9.47 12.34 -10.93
C ILE A 102 -10.21 13.52 -10.27
N PRO A 103 -9.72 14.07 -9.14
CA PRO A 103 -10.34 15.22 -8.50
C PRO A 103 -10.31 16.47 -9.37
N SER A 104 -11.26 17.37 -9.13
CA SER A 104 -11.27 18.66 -9.82
C SER A 104 -10.07 19.51 -9.42
N PRO A 105 -9.69 20.53 -10.23
CA PRO A 105 -8.67 21.48 -9.82
C PRO A 105 -8.95 22.09 -8.45
N GLN A 106 -10.20 22.41 -8.09
CA GLN A 106 -10.51 23.01 -6.79
C GLN A 106 -10.17 22.05 -5.63
N GLU A 107 -10.46 20.76 -5.78
CA GLU A 107 -10.13 19.75 -4.77
C GLU A 107 -8.63 19.54 -4.65
N VAL A 108 -7.90 19.48 -5.78
CA VAL A 108 -6.43 19.41 -5.79
C VAL A 108 -5.81 20.67 -5.17
N SER A 109 -6.37 21.85 -5.45
CA SER A 109 -5.91 23.11 -4.87
C SER A 109 -6.05 23.11 -3.35
N LEU A 110 -7.13 22.55 -2.84
CA LEU A 110 -7.37 22.48 -1.41
C LEU A 110 -6.36 21.55 -0.72
N VAL A 111 -6.09 20.37 -1.29
CA VAL A 111 -5.06 19.46 -0.76
C VAL A 111 -3.69 20.12 -0.77
N TYR A 112 -3.35 20.86 -1.83
CA TYR A 112 -2.09 21.60 -1.92
C TYR A 112 -1.93 22.64 -0.81
N GLU A 113 -2.94 23.49 -0.59
CA GLU A 113 -2.87 24.51 0.47
C GLU A 113 -2.81 23.88 1.87
N CYS A 114 -3.55 22.79 2.11
CA CYS A 114 -3.44 22.01 3.35
C CYS A 114 -2.02 21.46 3.53
N ALA A 115 -1.43 20.85 2.50
CA ALA A 115 -0.06 20.31 2.56
C ALA A 115 0.99 21.39 2.82
N LYS A 116 0.84 22.54 2.16
CA LYS A 116 1.67 23.72 2.42
C LYS A 116 1.53 24.20 3.86
N GLY A 117 0.30 24.35 4.36
CA GLY A 117 0.03 24.72 5.75
C GLY A 117 0.66 23.75 6.75
N CYS A 118 0.48 22.44 6.55
CA CYS A 118 1.10 21.43 7.40
C CYS A 118 2.63 21.54 7.45
N ARG A 119 3.26 21.89 6.33
CA ARG A 119 4.71 22.12 6.27
C ARG A 119 5.12 23.43 6.96
N ASP A 120 4.48 24.54 6.62
CA ASP A 120 4.83 25.88 7.07
C ASP A 120 4.64 26.04 8.59
N PHE A 121 3.61 25.40 9.15
CA PHE A 121 3.30 25.43 10.58
C PHE A 121 3.85 24.22 11.36
N GLY A 122 4.61 23.34 10.71
CA GLY A 122 5.26 22.21 11.38
C GLY A 122 4.30 21.20 12.01
N HIS A 123 3.19 20.87 11.32
CA HIS A 123 2.22 19.90 11.81
C HIS A 123 2.88 18.53 12.03
N GLU A 124 2.45 17.85 13.09
CA GLU A 124 2.82 16.47 13.36
C GLU A 124 2.14 15.48 12.40
N GLU A 125 2.58 14.22 12.45
CA GLU A 125 2.09 13.13 11.58
C GLU A 125 0.55 13.01 11.57
N ALA A 126 -0.10 13.12 12.73
CA ALA A 126 -1.54 13.10 12.84
C ALA A 126 -2.23 14.28 12.12
N GLY A 127 -1.62 15.47 12.17
CA GLY A 127 -2.09 16.64 11.44
C GLY A 127 -2.00 16.46 9.93
N TRP A 128 -0.90 15.89 9.42
CA TRP A 128 -0.77 15.53 8.01
C TRP A 128 -1.82 14.48 7.58
N ASN A 129 -2.05 13.48 8.42
CA ASN A 129 -3.04 12.43 8.17
C ASN A 129 -4.45 13.01 8.02
N ALA A 130 -4.85 13.94 8.88
CA ALA A 130 -6.18 14.55 8.85
C ALA A 130 -6.36 15.56 7.71
N GLU A 131 -5.39 16.48 7.53
CA GLU A 131 -5.54 17.62 6.63
C GLU A 131 -5.22 17.28 5.16
N VAL A 132 -4.28 16.35 4.94
CA VAL A 132 -3.72 16.07 3.61
C VAL A 132 -4.08 14.67 3.13
N HIS A 133 -3.65 13.64 3.86
CA HIS A 133 -3.73 12.26 3.37
C HIS A 133 -5.16 11.76 3.30
N GLN A 134 -5.94 11.94 4.37
CA GLN A 134 -7.35 11.60 4.35
C GLN A 134 -8.09 12.37 3.25
N ARG A 135 -7.84 13.68 3.13
CA ARG A 135 -8.49 14.52 2.13
C ARG A 135 -8.20 14.08 0.70
N LEU A 136 -6.95 13.73 0.41
CA LEU A 136 -6.54 13.21 -0.89
C LEU A 136 -7.18 11.84 -1.19
N LEU A 137 -7.20 10.93 -0.21
CA LEU A 137 -7.83 9.62 -0.36
C LEU A 137 -9.36 9.74 -0.55
N GLU A 138 -10.02 10.67 0.13
CA GLU A 138 -11.43 11.00 -0.11
C GLU A 138 -11.65 11.51 -1.52
N ALA A 139 -10.77 12.40 -1.99
CA ALA A 139 -10.86 12.95 -3.33
C ALA A 139 -10.69 11.87 -4.42
N VAL A 140 -9.89 10.82 -4.18
CA VAL A 140 -9.67 9.75 -5.17
C VAL A 140 -10.75 8.67 -5.10
N PHE A 141 -11.16 8.24 -3.90
CA PHE A 141 -11.98 7.04 -3.70
C PHE A 141 -13.44 7.30 -3.33
N ARG A 142 -13.87 8.56 -3.24
CA ARG A 142 -15.27 8.92 -2.93
C ARG A 142 -15.79 10.01 -3.84
N GLU A 143 -17.05 9.89 -4.23
CA GLU A 143 -17.75 10.98 -4.91
C GLU A 143 -17.96 12.17 -3.97
N PRO A 144 -17.94 13.42 -4.47
CA PRO A 144 -18.20 14.60 -3.64
C PRO A 144 -19.49 14.48 -2.82
N GLY A 145 -19.37 14.67 -1.51
CA GLY A 145 -20.50 14.56 -0.57
C GLY A 145 -21.03 13.14 -0.34
N LYS A 146 -20.31 12.11 -0.83
CA LYS A 146 -20.64 10.69 -0.62
C LYS A 146 -19.57 10.03 0.22
N THR A 147 -19.95 8.91 0.85
CA THR A 147 -19.03 8.09 1.64
C THR A 147 -18.31 7.03 0.80
N ARG A 148 -18.55 6.99 -0.52
CA ARG A 148 -18.16 5.91 -1.46
C ARG A 148 -17.98 6.44 -2.88
N GLY A 149 -17.21 5.74 -3.71
CA GLY A 149 -16.95 6.08 -5.12
C GLY A 149 -16.75 4.86 -6.04
N GLY A 150 -17.26 3.69 -5.64
CA GLY A 150 -17.14 2.43 -6.37
C GLY A 150 -16.66 1.29 -5.49
N LEU A 151 -16.06 0.26 -6.11
CA LEU A 151 -15.59 -0.97 -5.47
C LEU A 151 -14.51 -0.73 -4.40
N TYR A 152 -13.69 0.31 -4.57
CA TYR A 152 -12.59 0.64 -3.67
C TYR A 152 -12.95 1.79 -2.75
N ASN A 153 -12.57 1.67 -1.48
CA ASN A 153 -12.66 2.75 -0.51
C ASN A 153 -11.51 2.61 0.49
N PHE A 154 -11.37 3.57 1.38
CA PHE A 154 -10.26 3.62 2.33
C PHE A 154 -10.73 3.84 3.75
N THR A 155 -9.87 3.52 4.71
CA THR A 155 -10.09 3.84 6.12
C THR A 155 -8.80 4.06 6.89
N MET A 156 -8.84 4.92 7.90
CA MET A 156 -7.80 5.00 8.92
C MET A 156 -7.71 3.69 9.69
N SER A 157 -6.48 3.23 9.92
CA SER A 157 -6.16 1.94 10.50
C SER A 157 -5.14 2.04 11.65
N THR A 158 -5.00 3.22 12.26
CA THR A 158 -4.01 3.53 13.31
C THR A 158 -4.12 2.65 14.57
N THR A 159 -5.21 1.90 14.72
CA THR A 159 -5.45 0.94 15.81
C THR A 159 -5.52 -0.51 15.33
N ALA A 160 -5.49 -0.76 14.02
CA ALA A 160 -5.53 -2.09 13.44
C ALA A 160 -4.22 -2.82 13.74
N ARG A 161 -4.29 -3.94 14.45
CA ARG A 161 -3.13 -4.74 14.84
C ARG A 161 -3.14 -6.06 14.09
N PRO A 162 -2.03 -6.47 13.47
CA PRO A 162 -1.89 -7.84 13.02
C PRO A 162 -2.07 -8.80 14.19
N HIS A 163 -2.81 -9.87 13.96
CA HIS A 163 -2.99 -10.93 14.94
C HIS A 163 -1.64 -11.57 15.27
N SER A 164 -1.40 -11.86 16.55
CA SER A 164 -0.10 -12.29 17.06
C SER A 164 0.44 -13.57 16.42
N MET A 165 -0.45 -14.47 16.00
CA MET A 165 -0.12 -15.72 15.28
C MET A 165 0.70 -15.48 14.00
N TRP A 166 0.50 -14.35 13.32
CA TRP A 166 1.12 -14.07 12.03
C TRP A 166 2.29 -13.08 12.13
N LEU A 167 2.57 -12.54 13.32
CA LEU A 167 3.71 -11.65 13.52
C LEU A 167 5.04 -12.40 13.41
N PRO A 168 6.12 -11.75 12.94
CA PRO A 168 7.47 -12.25 13.13
C PRO A 168 7.78 -12.41 14.62
N LYS A 169 8.32 -13.56 15.03
CA LYS A 169 8.62 -13.89 16.44
C LYS A 169 9.59 -12.89 17.08
N SER A 170 10.47 -12.31 16.28
CA SER A 170 11.52 -11.39 16.73
C SER A 170 11.06 -9.94 16.97
N ILE A 171 9.81 -9.59 16.66
CA ILE A 171 9.33 -8.22 16.60
C ILE A 171 7.99 -8.02 17.32
N ARG A 172 7.80 -6.81 17.88
CA ARG A 172 6.51 -6.33 18.41
C ARG A 172 5.60 -5.85 17.28
N THR A 173 4.29 -5.95 17.51
CA THR A 173 3.25 -5.44 16.61
C THR A 173 3.57 -4.06 16.04
N LYS A 174 3.52 -3.95 14.71
CA LYS A 174 3.54 -2.70 13.97
C LYS A 174 2.20 -2.54 13.27
N MET A 175 1.68 -1.31 13.30
CA MET A 175 0.41 -0.92 12.68
C MET A 175 0.72 -0.02 11.49
N ILE A 176 -0.32 0.29 10.72
CA ILE A 176 -0.28 1.24 9.61
C ILE A 176 -1.34 2.34 9.77
N ASP A 177 -1.19 3.44 9.05
CA ASP A 177 -2.09 4.60 9.19
C ASP A 177 -3.37 4.48 8.37
N PHE A 178 -3.30 3.97 7.14
CA PHE A 178 -4.47 3.80 6.27
C PHE A 178 -4.43 2.50 5.48
N CYS A 179 -5.60 1.93 5.22
CA CYS A 179 -5.79 0.87 4.23
C CYS A 179 -6.73 1.34 3.13
N ILE A 180 -6.48 0.89 1.90
CA ILE A 180 -7.49 0.78 0.85
C ILE A 180 -8.00 -0.67 0.86
N TYR A 181 -9.32 -0.81 0.79
CA TYR A 181 -10.02 -2.08 0.84
C TYR A 181 -11.01 -2.20 -0.31
N VAL A 182 -11.42 -3.45 -0.56
CA VAL A 182 -12.46 -3.79 -1.52
C VAL A 182 -13.79 -3.97 -0.79
N ASP A 183 -14.84 -3.29 -1.25
CA ASP A 183 -16.20 -3.40 -0.71
C ASP A 183 -17.07 -4.32 -1.59
N LEU A 184 -16.77 -5.62 -1.54
CA LEU A 184 -17.47 -6.65 -2.33
C LEU A 184 -18.97 -6.74 -1.99
N GLN A 185 -19.39 -6.36 -0.78
CA GLN A 185 -20.77 -6.53 -0.33
C GLN A 185 -21.79 -5.77 -1.19
N GLN A 186 -21.41 -4.64 -1.77
CA GLN A 186 -22.30 -3.83 -2.61
C GLN A 186 -22.28 -4.26 -4.07
N GLU A 187 -21.09 -4.55 -4.60
CA GLU A 187 -20.89 -4.83 -6.02
C GLU A 187 -21.16 -6.31 -6.35
N GLU A 188 -20.88 -7.22 -5.40
CA GLU A 188 -21.05 -8.67 -5.53
C GLU A 188 -21.74 -9.24 -4.28
N PRO A 189 -23.05 -9.00 -4.07
CA PRO A 189 -23.76 -9.47 -2.88
C PRO A 189 -23.67 -10.99 -2.67
N GLU A 190 -23.56 -11.76 -3.74
CA GLU A 190 -23.30 -13.22 -3.72
C GLU A 190 -21.98 -13.60 -3.03
N SER A 191 -20.94 -12.78 -3.14
CA SER A 191 -19.65 -13.01 -2.47
C SER A 191 -19.77 -12.88 -0.94
N PHE A 192 -20.84 -12.28 -0.41
CA PHE A 192 -21.01 -12.05 1.02
C PHE A 192 -21.04 -13.34 1.84
N GLN A 193 -21.71 -14.40 1.35
CA GLN A 193 -21.75 -15.68 2.05
C GLN A 193 -20.37 -16.33 2.16
N ALA A 194 -19.55 -16.22 1.11
CA ALA A 194 -18.17 -16.69 1.13
C ALA A 194 -17.30 -15.89 2.11
N LEU A 195 -17.47 -14.56 2.16
CA LEU A 195 -16.79 -13.70 3.13
C LEU A 195 -17.18 -14.04 4.58
N GLU A 196 -18.46 -14.23 4.86
CA GLU A 196 -18.92 -14.67 6.19
C GLU A 196 -18.34 -16.03 6.58
N SER A 197 -18.35 -16.99 5.64
CA SER A 197 -17.80 -18.32 5.86
C SER A 197 -16.30 -18.25 6.19
N LEU A 198 -15.55 -17.42 5.46
CA LEU A 198 -14.15 -17.15 5.78
C LEU A 198 -13.99 -16.57 7.19
N CYS A 199 -14.73 -15.51 7.53
CA CYS A 199 -14.67 -14.90 8.87
C CYS A 199 -14.92 -15.91 10.00
N ARG A 200 -15.86 -16.86 9.82
CA ARG A 200 -16.14 -17.92 10.82
C ARG A 200 -14.97 -18.88 11.05
N THR A 201 -14.04 -18.99 10.11
CA THR A 201 -12.88 -19.90 10.19
C THR A 201 -11.59 -19.22 10.60
N THR A 202 -11.49 -17.89 10.42
CA THR A 202 -10.28 -17.12 10.74
C THR A 202 -10.20 -16.76 12.23
N PRO A 203 -9.01 -16.80 12.86
CA PRO A 203 -8.82 -16.36 14.25
C PRO A 203 -9.21 -14.90 14.51
N THR A 204 -9.14 -14.03 13.50
CA THR A 204 -9.48 -12.61 13.58
C THR A 204 -10.98 -12.34 13.46
N THR A 205 -11.79 -13.34 13.09
CA THR A 205 -13.19 -13.15 12.68
C THR A 205 -13.33 -12.15 11.52
N THR A 206 -12.27 -11.96 10.72
CA THR A 206 -12.22 -11.05 9.56
C THR A 206 -11.59 -11.75 8.37
N VAL A 207 -11.79 -11.19 7.18
CA VAL A 207 -11.10 -11.63 5.95
C VAL A 207 -9.66 -11.11 5.83
N ASN A 208 -9.07 -10.67 6.95
CA ASN A 208 -7.77 -10.04 7.01
C ASN A 208 -6.93 -10.58 8.18
N HIS A 209 -5.64 -10.23 8.15
CA HIS A 209 -4.68 -10.56 9.19
C HIS A 209 -4.83 -9.75 10.49
N THR A 210 -5.90 -8.96 10.64
CA THR A 210 -6.22 -8.09 11.79
C THR A 210 -7.69 -8.26 12.19
N ASP A 211 -8.00 -8.14 13.48
CA ASP A 211 -9.34 -8.16 14.05
C ASP A 211 -10.07 -6.80 13.99
N PHE A 212 -9.55 -5.85 13.19
CA PHE A 212 -10.13 -4.53 13.07
C PHE A 212 -11.54 -4.58 12.46
N GLU A 213 -12.55 -4.34 13.30
CA GLU A 213 -13.99 -4.49 13.01
C GLU A 213 -14.42 -3.84 11.69
N ARG A 214 -13.92 -2.64 11.39
CA ARG A 214 -14.27 -1.92 10.16
C ARG A 214 -13.88 -2.68 8.90
N LEU A 215 -12.92 -3.60 8.98
CA LEU A 215 -12.40 -4.39 7.88
C LEU A 215 -12.88 -5.84 7.90
N GLN A 216 -13.90 -6.17 8.71
CA GLN A 216 -14.36 -7.54 8.91
C GLN A 216 -14.58 -8.30 7.59
N PHE A 217 -15.34 -7.73 6.67
CA PHE A 217 -15.68 -8.34 5.37
C PHE A 217 -15.01 -7.63 4.19
N ARG A 218 -13.97 -6.82 4.44
CA ARG A 218 -13.38 -5.92 3.45
C ARG A 218 -11.91 -6.22 3.29
N PRO A 219 -11.51 -7.00 2.25
CA PRO A 219 -10.10 -7.35 2.04
C PRO A 219 -9.23 -6.10 1.92
N ILE A 220 -8.13 -6.04 2.67
CA ILE A 220 -7.10 -5.01 2.53
C ILE A 220 -6.28 -5.32 1.28
N VAL A 221 -6.18 -4.36 0.38
CA VAL A 221 -5.50 -4.54 -0.92
C VAL A 221 -4.33 -3.59 -1.14
N LEU A 222 -4.28 -2.49 -0.40
CA LEU A 222 -3.16 -1.57 -0.38
C LEU A 222 -3.04 -0.93 1.00
N SER A 223 -1.85 -0.95 1.57
CA SER A 223 -1.55 -0.40 2.90
C SER A 223 -0.71 0.86 2.79
N ILE A 224 -0.97 1.86 3.64
CA ILE A 224 -0.31 3.15 3.63
C ILE A 224 0.22 3.44 5.03
N GLU A 225 1.54 3.61 5.14
CA GLU A 225 2.22 4.09 6.34
C GLU A 225 2.64 5.53 6.11
N THR A 226 2.39 6.41 7.08
CA THR A 226 2.81 7.79 7.02
C THR A 226 3.91 8.05 8.04
N LYS A 227 4.82 8.95 7.69
CA LYS A 227 5.85 9.46 8.57
C LYS A 227 5.87 10.97 8.47
N GLY A 228 6.11 11.60 9.62
CA GLY A 228 6.50 13.00 9.63
C GLY A 228 7.71 13.29 8.72
N PRO A 229 8.05 14.56 8.46
CA PRO A 229 9.15 14.90 7.56
C PRO A 229 10.55 14.51 8.06
N ALA A 230 10.69 14.24 9.36
CA ALA A 230 11.98 14.07 10.04
C ALA A 230 12.49 12.61 10.18
N PRO A 231 11.66 11.59 10.47
CA PRO A 231 12.14 10.22 10.63
C PRO A 231 12.74 9.64 9.34
N ARG A 232 13.72 8.73 9.48
CA ARG A 232 14.26 7.95 8.36
C ARG A 232 13.24 6.93 7.85
N LEU A 233 13.21 6.76 6.53
CA LEU A 233 12.33 5.83 5.83
C LEU A 233 12.50 4.38 6.28
N ASP A 234 13.72 3.98 6.69
CA ASP A 234 14.04 2.65 7.22
C ASP A 234 13.06 2.18 8.33
N THR A 235 12.49 3.10 9.13
CA THR A 235 11.53 2.73 10.17
C THR A 235 10.15 2.39 9.58
N ALA A 236 9.70 3.17 8.60
CA ALA A 236 8.45 2.91 7.88
C ALA A 236 8.55 1.63 7.03
N GLU A 237 9.70 1.39 6.41
CA GLU A 237 9.98 0.15 5.68
C GLU A 237 9.84 -1.08 6.58
N VAL A 238 10.43 -1.03 7.79
CA VAL A 238 10.29 -2.11 8.76
C VAL A 238 8.85 -2.26 9.23
N GLN A 239 8.12 -1.17 9.46
CA GLN A 239 6.70 -1.23 9.84
C GLN A 239 5.84 -1.89 8.76
N MET A 240 5.95 -1.41 7.52
CA MET A 240 5.22 -1.95 6.38
C MET A 240 5.61 -3.40 6.09
N GLY A 241 6.90 -3.74 6.18
CA GLY A 241 7.37 -5.11 6.00
C GLY A 241 6.82 -6.09 7.05
N VAL A 242 6.70 -5.67 8.32
CA VAL A 242 6.06 -6.48 9.38
C VAL A 242 4.58 -6.69 9.08
N TRP A 243 3.89 -5.63 8.65
CA TRP A 243 2.48 -5.67 8.27
C TRP A 243 2.24 -6.63 7.08
N HIS A 244 2.98 -6.47 5.99
CA HIS A 244 2.92 -7.36 4.84
C HIS A 244 3.30 -8.81 5.17
N ALA A 245 4.33 -9.03 6.01
CA ALA A 245 4.70 -10.39 6.43
C ALA A 245 3.56 -11.08 7.19
N ALA A 246 2.82 -10.34 8.02
CA ALA A 246 1.64 -10.88 8.68
C ALA A 246 0.49 -11.14 7.69
N GLN A 247 0.29 -10.26 6.70
CA GLN A 247 -0.70 -10.46 5.64
C GLN A 247 -0.41 -11.73 4.82
N TRP A 248 0.83 -11.94 4.37
CA TRP A 248 1.22 -13.14 3.64
C TRP A 248 0.98 -14.42 4.44
N LYS A 249 1.32 -14.43 5.73
CA LYS A 249 1.08 -15.60 6.60
C LYS A 249 -0.40 -15.87 6.84
N PHE A 250 -1.22 -14.82 6.97
CA PHE A 250 -2.67 -14.97 7.02
C PHE A 250 -3.17 -15.65 5.74
N LEU A 251 -2.81 -15.11 4.57
CA LEU A 251 -3.20 -15.68 3.27
C LEU A 251 -2.75 -17.14 3.14
N ARG A 252 -1.50 -17.45 3.51
CA ARG A 252 -0.98 -18.83 3.55
C ARG A 252 -1.80 -19.72 4.49
N SER A 253 -2.15 -19.24 5.68
CA SER A 253 -2.94 -20.01 6.64
C SER A 253 -4.35 -20.33 6.12
N THR A 254 -4.97 -19.40 5.39
CA THR A 254 -6.27 -19.64 4.75
C THR A 254 -6.16 -20.64 3.61
N VAL A 255 -5.14 -20.54 2.76
CA VAL A 255 -4.90 -21.53 1.70
C VAL A 255 -4.68 -22.91 2.31
N LEU A 256 -3.84 -23.03 3.33
CA LEU A 256 -3.59 -24.29 4.04
C LEU A 256 -4.86 -24.90 4.61
N ALA A 257 -5.73 -24.09 5.23
CA ALA A 257 -7.00 -24.56 5.77
C ALA A 257 -7.95 -25.11 4.69
N SER A 258 -7.83 -24.63 3.45
CA SER A 258 -8.60 -25.14 2.31
C SER A 258 -8.03 -26.41 1.69
N LEU A 259 -6.76 -26.73 1.96
CA LEU A 259 -6.11 -27.94 1.46
C LEU A 259 -6.35 -29.11 2.41
N HIS A 260 -6.49 -30.32 1.86
CA HIS A 260 -6.56 -31.53 2.68
C HIS A 260 -5.21 -31.75 3.39
N SER A 261 -5.27 -32.07 4.68
CA SER A 261 -4.08 -32.37 5.49
C SER A 261 -3.28 -33.52 4.84
N SER A 262 -2.16 -33.16 4.23
CA SER A 262 -1.23 -34.04 3.52
C SER A 262 0.19 -33.51 3.72
N GLU A 263 1.20 -34.36 3.54
CA GLU A 263 2.60 -33.95 3.65
C GLU A 263 2.97 -32.88 2.61
N GLU A 264 2.27 -32.83 1.48
CA GLU A 264 2.48 -31.88 0.39
C GLU A 264 1.70 -30.56 0.53
N ALA A 265 0.78 -30.44 1.51
CA ALA A 265 -0.10 -29.27 1.65
C ALA A 265 0.68 -27.97 1.83
N GLU A 266 1.79 -28.01 2.57
CA GLU A 266 2.65 -26.84 2.77
C GLU A 266 3.29 -26.34 1.47
N LYS A 267 3.86 -27.27 0.69
CA LYS A 267 4.47 -26.95 -0.59
C LYS A 267 3.43 -26.42 -1.57
N GLN A 268 2.26 -27.05 -1.63
CA GLN A 268 1.17 -26.61 -2.48
C GLN A 268 0.66 -25.22 -2.08
N ALA A 269 0.54 -24.92 -0.79
CA ALA A 269 0.17 -23.59 -0.32
C ALA A 269 1.20 -22.55 -0.76
N ASP A 270 2.50 -22.83 -0.61
CA ASP A 270 3.57 -21.92 -1.03
C ASP A 270 3.60 -21.71 -2.55
N GLU A 271 3.31 -22.74 -3.34
CA GLU A 271 3.14 -22.63 -4.80
C GLU A 271 1.94 -21.76 -5.18
N ILE A 272 0.80 -21.89 -4.49
CA ILE A 272 -0.40 -21.05 -4.71
C ILE A 272 -0.10 -19.59 -4.34
N LEU A 273 0.58 -19.35 -3.21
CA LEU A 273 0.96 -18.02 -2.76
C LEU A 273 1.93 -17.36 -3.73
N SER A 274 2.88 -18.13 -4.30
CA SER A 274 3.84 -17.63 -5.29
C SER A 274 3.20 -17.20 -6.62
N ARG A 275 1.92 -17.54 -6.86
CA ARG A 275 1.15 -17.06 -8.03
C ARG A 275 0.56 -15.66 -7.82
N LEU A 276 0.47 -15.18 -6.58
CA LEU A 276 0.15 -13.77 -6.32
C LEU A 276 1.44 -12.96 -6.52
N PRO A 277 1.52 -12.07 -7.53
CA PRO A 277 2.81 -11.45 -7.90
C PRO A 277 3.44 -10.66 -6.77
N PHE A 278 2.64 -9.89 -6.03
CA PHE A 278 3.09 -9.09 -4.87
C PHE A 278 1.89 -8.60 -4.04
N ILE A 279 2.17 -7.95 -2.91
CA ILE A 279 1.23 -7.10 -2.16
C ILE A 279 1.79 -5.68 -2.15
N PRO A 280 1.05 -4.66 -2.65
CA PRO A 280 1.53 -3.29 -2.74
C PRO A 280 1.36 -2.54 -1.41
N GLY A 281 2.24 -1.57 -1.20
CA GLY A 281 2.18 -0.61 -0.10
C GLY A 281 2.58 0.78 -0.58
N VAL A 282 2.23 1.79 0.21
CA VAL A 282 2.70 3.16 0.06
C VAL A 282 3.32 3.63 1.36
N ILE A 283 4.50 4.25 1.28
CA ILE A 283 5.07 5.02 2.37
C ILE A 283 4.94 6.50 2.00
N VAL A 284 4.35 7.29 2.89
CA VAL A 284 4.25 8.74 2.74
C VAL A 284 5.17 9.41 3.74
N GLN A 285 6.09 10.27 3.28
CA GLN A 285 7.00 11.01 4.15
C GLN A 285 6.88 12.51 3.89
N GLY A 286 6.14 13.20 4.75
CA GLY A 286 5.72 14.58 4.53
C GLY A 286 5.01 14.70 3.18
N HIS A 287 5.63 15.38 2.22
CA HIS A 287 5.05 15.51 0.88
C HIS A 287 5.21 14.30 -0.02
N ARG A 288 6.21 13.43 0.21
CA ARG A 288 6.68 12.45 -0.78
C ARG A 288 5.93 11.13 -0.66
N TRP A 289 5.51 10.57 -1.79
CA TRP A 289 4.76 9.31 -1.87
C TRP A 289 5.59 8.25 -2.58
N TYR A 290 5.91 7.19 -1.84
CA TYR A 290 6.76 6.10 -2.30
C TYR A 290 5.96 4.82 -2.43
N PHE A 291 6.14 4.15 -3.56
CA PHE A 291 5.68 2.79 -3.77
C PHE A 291 6.65 1.81 -3.13
N VAL A 292 6.09 0.85 -2.41
CA VAL A 292 6.78 -0.32 -1.87
C VAL A 292 5.94 -1.55 -2.16
N LEU A 293 6.54 -2.73 -2.13
CA LEU A 293 5.80 -3.97 -2.31
C LEU A 293 6.43 -5.11 -1.51
N SER A 294 5.71 -6.21 -1.38
CA SER A 294 6.28 -7.45 -0.88
C SER A 294 5.94 -8.63 -1.77
N THR A 295 6.84 -9.60 -1.88
CA THR A 295 6.65 -10.83 -2.65
C THR A 295 6.78 -12.04 -1.72
N TRP A 296 6.15 -13.15 -2.08
CA TRP A 296 6.30 -14.43 -1.41
C TRP A 296 7.09 -15.40 -2.29
N HIS A 297 8.21 -15.92 -1.79
CA HIS A 297 8.98 -16.94 -2.48
C HIS A 297 9.70 -17.84 -1.48
N GLY A 298 9.64 -19.16 -1.69
CA GLY A 298 10.32 -20.13 -0.82
C GLY A 298 9.89 -20.02 0.64
N SER A 299 8.58 -19.89 0.87
CA SER A 299 7.96 -19.76 2.19
C SER A 299 8.37 -18.51 2.98
N ARG A 300 8.87 -17.48 2.28
CA ARG A 300 9.43 -16.27 2.89
C ARG A 300 8.98 -15.00 2.18
N THR A 301 8.75 -13.97 2.99
CA THR A 301 8.44 -12.62 2.50
C THR A 301 9.72 -11.87 2.15
N THR A 302 9.77 -11.26 0.98
CA THR A 302 10.75 -10.22 0.63
C THR A 302 10.04 -8.90 0.49
N PHE A 303 10.47 -7.88 1.23
CA PHE A 303 9.98 -6.51 1.15
C PHE A 303 10.91 -5.68 0.27
N TRP A 304 10.34 -4.97 -0.69
CA TRP A 304 11.06 -4.18 -1.68
C TRP A 304 10.72 -2.70 -1.49
N ALA A 305 11.76 -1.90 -1.25
CA ALA A 305 11.66 -0.48 -0.95
C ALA A 305 12.70 0.31 -1.75
N GLU A 306 12.49 1.55 -2.14
CA GLU A 306 11.20 2.22 -2.35
C GLU A 306 11.31 3.03 -3.65
N ARG A 307 10.18 3.39 -4.25
CA ARG A 307 10.18 4.18 -5.50
C ARG A 307 9.25 5.38 -5.38
N LEU A 308 9.80 6.59 -5.48
CA LEU A 308 9.03 7.83 -5.51
C LEU A 308 8.19 7.89 -6.79
N PHE A 309 6.88 8.13 -6.67
CA PHE A 309 5.98 8.30 -7.82
C PHE A 309 5.20 9.61 -7.80
N GLY A 310 5.24 10.37 -6.70
CA GLY A 310 4.56 11.66 -6.61
C GLY A 310 4.85 12.41 -5.32
N SER A 311 4.34 13.63 -5.24
CA SER A 311 4.57 14.54 -4.13
C SER A 311 3.38 15.50 -3.96
N THR A 312 3.17 16.05 -2.77
CA THR A 312 2.19 17.12 -2.54
C THR A 312 2.80 18.53 -2.61
N GLN A 313 4.02 18.68 -3.16
CA GLN A 313 4.73 19.96 -3.27
C GLN A 313 4.32 20.82 -4.47
N SER A 314 3.61 20.27 -5.44
CA SER A 314 3.08 21.00 -6.59
C SER A 314 1.78 20.39 -7.08
N TYR A 315 0.97 21.16 -7.81
CA TYR A 315 -0.27 20.62 -8.39
C TYR A 315 0.00 19.49 -9.38
N LYS A 316 1.08 19.58 -10.17
CA LYS A 316 1.47 18.51 -11.09
C LYS A 316 1.75 17.22 -10.34
N GLU A 317 2.56 17.31 -9.29
CA GLU A 317 2.91 16.14 -8.48
C GLU A 317 1.72 15.58 -7.69
N LEU A 318 0.74 16.40 -7.29
CA LEU A 318 -0.50 15.91 -6.71
C LEU A 318 -1.28 15.03 -7.68
N TYR A 319 -1.40 15.46 -8.94
CA TYR A 319 -2.02 14.62 -9.97
C TYR A 319 -1.19 13.35 -10.24
N GLN A 320 0.14 13.38 -10.07
CA GLN A 320 0.97 12.16 -10.13
C GLN A 320 0.64 11.21 -8.97
N VAL A 321 0.45 11.71 -7.75
CA VAL A 321 0.00 10.88 -6.61
C VAL A 321 -1.36 10.26 -6.90
N ILE A 322 -2.31 11.06 -7.40
CA ILE A 322 -3.64 10.60 -7.81
C ILE A 322 -3.53 9.49 -8.85
N ALA A 323 -2.78 9.71 -9.93
CA ALA A 323 -2.57 8.71 -10.98
C ALA A 323 -1.93 7.43 -10.42
N GLY A 324 -0.89 7.55 -9.60
CA GLY A 324 -0.23 6.41 -8.97
C GLY A 324 -1.17 5.57 -8.12
N LEU A 325 -2.00 6.20 -7.28
CA LEU A 325 -3.01 5.49 -6.48
C LEU A 325 -4.03 4.74 -7.35
N ARG A 326 -4.49 5.34 -8.45
CA ARG A 326 -5.43 4.71 -9.39
C ARG A 326 -4.79 3.53 -10.15
N HIS A 327 -3.50 3.63 -10.50
CA HIS A 327 -2.77 2.51 -11.11
C HIS A 327 -2.52 1.37 -10.12
N LEU A 328 -2.20 1.69 -8.86
CA LEU A 328 -2.05 0.67 -7.80
C LEU A 328 -3.34 -0.08 -7.53
N THR A 329 -4.50 0.58 -7.56
CA THR A 329 -5.79 -0.12 -7.43
C THR A 329 -6.17 -0.89 -8.68
N SER A 330 -5.84 -0.41 -9.89
CA SER A 330 -6.07 -1.20 -11.12
C SER A 330 -5.28 -2.53 -11.12
N TRP A 331 -4.10 -2.57 -10.49
CA TRP A 331 -3.37 -3.83 -10.30
C TRP A 331 -4.17 -4.82 -9.44
N VAL A 332 -4.92 -4.34 -8.45
CA VAL A 332 -5.76 -5.18 -7.58
C VAL A 332 -6.84 -5.88 -8.39
N ASP A 333 -7.50 -5.18 -9.33
CA ASP A 333 -8.49 -5.78 -10.24
C ASP A 333 -7.87 -6.89 -11.11
N LYS A 334 -6.66 -6.65 -11.62
CA LYS A 334 -6.00 -7.56 -12.58
C LYS A 334 -5.43 -8.82 -11.92
N PHE A 335 -4.94 -8.71 -10.69
CA PHE A 335 -4.15 -9.79 -10.07
C PHE A 335 -4.68 -10.22 -8.71
N TYR A 336 -4.85 -9.29 -7.76
CA TYR A 336 -5.18 -9.66 -6.38
C TYR A 336 -6.60 -10.21 -6.25
N LEU A 337 -7.61 -9.53 -6.81
CA LEU A 337 -8.99 -9.97 -6.68
C LEU A 337 -9.27 -11.31 -7.35
N PRO A 338 -8.83 -11.57 -8.60
CA PRO A 338 -8.96 -12.89 -9.21
C PRO A 338 -8.29 -13.98 -8.36
N TRP A 339 -7.09 -13.73 -7.85
CA TRP A 339 -6.37 -14.68 -7.01
C TRP A 339 -7.09 -14.92 -5.67
N PHE A 340 -7.57 -13.86 -5.03
CA PHE A 340 -8.29 -13.91 -3.75
C PHE A 340 -9.60 -14.70 -3.89
N ARG A 341 -10.38 -14.45 -4.94
CA ARG A 341 -11.59 -15.23 -5.23
C ARG A 341 -11.29 -16.71 -5.48
N ALA A 342 -10.21 -17.02 -6.19
CA ALA A 342 -9.86 -18.38 -6.55
C ALA A 342 -9.33 -19.22 -5.38
N HIS A 343 -8.62 -18.59 -4.43
CA HIS A 343 -7.80 -19.30 -3.43
C HIS A 343 -8.10 -18.97 -1.97
N ILE A 344 -8.77 -17.85 -1.69
CA ILE A 344 -9.04 -17.39 -0.32
C ILE A 344 -10.53 -17.49 0.02
N LEU A 345 -11.41 -17.11 -0.91
CA LEU A 345 -12.84 -17.27 -0.70
C LEU A 345 -13.23 -18.76 -0.72
N PRO A 346 -13.98 -19.25 0.28
CA PRO A 346 -14.55 -20.58 0.24
C PRO A 346 -15.45 -20.74 -0.99
N LYS A 347 -15.31 -21.86 -1.70
CA LYS A 347 -16.22 -22.22 -2.79
C LYS A 347 -17.57 -22.61 -2.20
N GLU A 348 -18.66 -22.18 -2.85
CA GLU A 348 -19.99 -22.70 -2.51
C GLU A 348 -20.01 -24.21 -2.75
N THR A 349 -20.11 -25.00 -1.69
CA THR A 349 -20.63 -26.35 -1.80
C THR A 349 -22.11 -26.21 -2.12
N VAL A 350 -22.48 -26.41 -3.39
CA VAL A 350 -23.87 -26.68 -3.76
C VAL A 350 -24.28 -27.89 -2.93
N ALA A 351 -25.17 -27.68 -1.96
CA ALA A 351 -25.78 -28.77 -1.23
C ALA A 351 -26.56 -29.60 -2.26
N SER A 352 -25.99 -30.73 -2.67
CA SER A 352 -26.74 -31.79 -3.34
C SER A 352 -27.80 -32.24 -2.34
N GLY A 353 -29.05 -31.87 -2.64
CA GLY A 353 -30.22 -32.09 -1.78
C GLY A 353 -30.64 -33.54 -1.66
#